data_AF-A0A3B4GT77-F1
#
_entry.id   AF-A0A3B4GT77-F1
#
_cell.length_a   1.000
_cell.length_b   1.000
_cell.length_c   1.000
_cell.angle_alpha   90.00
_cell.angle_beta   90.00
_cell.angle_gamma   90.00
#
_symmetry.space_group_name_H-M   'P 1'
#
loop_
_entity.id
_entity.type
_entity.pdbx_description
1 polymer ?
#
loop_
_entity_poly.entity_id
_entity_poly.type
_entity_poly.pdbx_seq_one_letter_code
_entity_poly.pdbx_strand_id
1 'polypeptide(L)'
;METDESAVLMIMYEDESVDIRYRNGARLQLSPCGSEFLLVKASDSRRHPLQPAEKVRQRTRFTISTYKKLMLAALAFRNKYARQPYLPHELISAENKKPFFSIDSAVHWPEVSASLAEFGLGGETIVRSEEGHAVLVLSSSGEEFTVEFMCSLSSARNQNMRTMLTRPRSCSPQMISDGHQKVVLPSNNNNANVSKPEQVYQSTTVVQHHSCCAVAPKWAYPLSVARHHWAARFSKAKDVADRGASSSNQSDKTINKLDISCEDRRSRVPQALPLTCPTPHRHRFVDLKTKEHTDLPTEMVKAVWCQGVTYRILSGSVSAVEVSPGDGSVIRSNRNLNSYFTHHKTELQSGRVKEVAYHLNNLPPDVLGQAYSVCSIVSRASR
;
A
#
# COMPACT_ATOMS: atom_id res chain seq x y z
N MET A 1 13.17 -2.07 -3.49
CA MET A 1 12.40 -1.59 -4.67
C MET A 1 13.22 -0.46 -5.26
N GLU A 2 14.12 -0.78 -6.18
CA GLU A 2 14.90 0.21 -6.91
C GLU A 2 13.93 1.03 -7.75
N THR A 3 13.74 2.28 -7.35
CA THR A 3 13.04 3.26 -8.17
C THR A 3 13.80 3.41 -9.48
N ASP A 4 13.08 3.28 -10.60
CA ASP A 4 13.60 3.58 -11.94
C ASP A 4 14.37 4.90 -11.87
N GLU A 5 15.70 4.85 -12.06
CA GLU A 5 16.69 5.95 -11.93
C GLU A 5 16.29 7.27 -12.64
N SER A 6 15.25 7.18 -13.48
CA SER A 6 14.65 8.28 -14.22
C SER A 6 13.56 9.05 -13.49
N ALA A 7 12.85 8.50 -12.49
CA ALA A 7 11.77 9.20 -11.79
C ALA A 7 12.33 10.21 -10.78
N VAL A 8 11.86 11.46 -10.81
CA VAL A 8 12.29 12.52 -9.88
C VAL A 8 11.23 12.85 -8.84
N LEU A 9 9.95 12.62 -9.17
CA LEU A 9 8.81 12.90 -8.31
C LEU A 9 7.67 11.93 -8.66
N MET A 10 7.08 11.31 -7.65
CA MET A 10 5.83 10.55 -7.76
C MET A 10 4.84 11.13 -6.76
N ILE A 11 3.62 11.42 -7.20
CA ILE A 11 2.54 11.93 -6.36
C ILE A 11 1.36 10.97 -6.51
N MET A 12 0.77 10.59 -5.39
CA MET A 12 -0.50 9.89 -5.33
C MET A 12 -1.51 10.79 -4.64
N TYR A 13 -2.66 10.99 -5.28
CA TYR A 13 -3.76 11.79 -4.73
C TYR A 13 -4.70 10.91 -3.90
N GLU A 14 -5.60 11.55 -3.15
CA GLU A 14 -6.60 10.86 -2.30
C GLU A 14 -7.52 9.91 -3.09
N ASP A 15 -7.81 10.24 -4.35
CA ASP A 15 -8.58 9.38 -5.25
C ASP A 15 -7.78 8.17 -5.79
N GLU A 16 -6.51 8.04 -5.39
CA GLU A 16 -5.56 7.01 -5.82
C GLU A 16 -5.07 7.12 -7.27
N SER A 17 -5.33 8.25 -7.93
CA SER A 17 -4.62 8.61 -9.16
C SER A 17 -3.15 8.90 -8.83
N VAL A 18 -2.27 8.65 -9.81
CA VAL A 18 -0.83 8.84 -9.65
C VAL A 18 -0.30 9.74 -10.76
N ASP A 19 0.58 10.65 -10.40
CA ASP A 19 1.32 11.53 -11.31
C ASP A 19 2.82 11.38 -11.07
N ILE A 20 3.57 11.05 -12.12
CA ILE A 20 5.00 10.80 -12.07
C ILE A 20 5.71 11.73 -13.03
N ARG A 21 6.75 12.41 -12.53
CA ARG A 21 7.64 13.25 -13.32
C ARG A 21 8.99 12.56 -13.44
N TYR A 22 9.51 12.52 -14.65
CA TYR A 22 10.80 11.92 -14.97
C TYR A 22 11.84 13.00 -15.27
N ARG A 23 13.12 12.68 -15.07
CA ARG A 23 14.27 13.57 -15.28
C ARG A 23 14.37 14.07 -16.72
N ASN A 24 13.94 13.25 -17.69
CA ASN A 24 13.91 13.61 -19.10
C ASN A 24 12.76 14.58 -19.46
N GLY A 25 11.94 15.00 -18.49
CA GLY A 25 10.79 15.89 -18.72
C GLY A 25 9.50 15.16 -19.12
N ALA A 26 9.52 13.83 -19.28
CA ALA A 26 8.29 13.06 -19.48
C ALA A 26 7.43 13.07 -18.20
N ARG A 27 6.12 12.91 -18.38
CA ARG A 27 5.14 12.84 -17.30
C ARG A 27 4.16 11.70 -17.53
N LEU A 28 3.94 10.86 -16.52
CA LEU A 28 2.98 9.75 -16.57
C LEU A 28 1.89 9.97 -15.54
N GLN A 29 0.64 9.97 -15.98
CA GLN A 29 -0.53 9.99 -15.12
C GLN A 29 -1.25 8.65 -15.20
N LEU A 30 -1.56 8.06 -14.06
CA LEU A 30 -2.27 6.79 -13.92
C LEU A 30 -3.63 7.06 -13.28
N SER A 31 -4.68 6.44 -13.83
CA SER A 31 -6.03 6.61 -13.30
C SER A 31 -6.19 6.05 -11.89
N PRO A 32 -7.18 6.53 -11.11
CA PRO A 32 -7.54 6.01 -9.79
C PRO A 32 -7.56 4.49 -9.66
N CYS A 33 -8.13 3.80 -10.66
CA CYS A 33 -8.25 2.34 -10.67
C CYS A 33 -7.03 1.60 -11.24
N GLY A 34 -6.02 2.33 -11.73
CA GLY A 34 -4.82 1.78 -12.36
C GLY A 34 -5.02 1.26 -13.79
N SER A 35 -6.25 1.24 -14.32
CA SER A 35 -6.55 0.56 -15.60
C SER A 35 -6.20 1.36 -16.85
N GLU A 36 -6.01 2.67 -16.72
CA GLU A 36 -5.67 3.57 -17.84
C GLU A 36 -4.57 4.53 -17.42
N PHE A 37 -3.77 4.96 -18.40
CA PHE A 37 -2.76 5.98 -18.17
C PHE A 37 -2.67 6.96 -19.35
N LEU A 38 -2.08 8.12 -19.06
CA LEU A 38 -1.66 9.14 -20.01
C LEU A 38 -0.16 9.39 -19.81
N LEU A 39 0.65 9.12 -20.84
CA LEU A 39 2.06 9.49 -20.90
C LEU A 39 2.22 10.69 -21.82
N VAL A 40 2.78 11.76 -21.29
CA VAL A 40 3.24 12.91 -22.05
C VAL A 40 4.75 12.78 -22.22
N LYS A 41 5.22 12.67 -23.46
CA LYS A 41 6.64 12.53 -23.75
C LYS A 41 7.37 13.85 -23.52
N ALA A 42 8.67 13.74 -23.28
CA ALA A 42 9.56 14.89 -23.23
C ALA A 42 9.41 15.76 -24.49
N SER A 43 9.47 17.07 -24.33
CA SER A 43 9.50 17.98 -25.47
C SER A 43 10.83 17.81 -26.20
N ASP A 44 10.79 17.40 -27.47
CA ASP A 44 11.96 17.40 -28.32
C ASP A 44 12.45 18.84 -28.49
N SER A 45 13.72 19.11 -28.15
CA SER A 45 14.34 20.45 -28.27
C SER A 45 14.34 21.00 -29.70
N ARG A 46 14.10 20.14 -30.69
CA ARG A 46 14.01 20.46 -32.13
C ARG A 46 12.59 20.76 -32.61
N ARG A 47 11.56 20.58 -31.78
CA ARG A 47 10.17 20.85 -32.15
C ARG A 47 9.80 22.31 -31.85
N HIS A 48 8.95 22.86 -32.72
CA HIS A 48 8.47 24.24 -32.58
C HIS A 48 7.66 24.42 -31.27
N PRO A 49 7.83 25.52 -30.52
CA PRO A 49 7.16 25.75 -29.22
C PRO A 49 5.63 25.68 -29.24
N LEU A 50 5.00 25.83 -30.41
CA LEU A 50 3.53 25.73 -30.58
C LEU A 50 3.05 24.31 -30.91
N GLN A 51 3.94 23.35 -31.18
CA GLN A 51 3.51 21.97 -31.41
C GLN A 51 3.08 21.33 -30.09
N PRO A 52 1.90 20.67 -30.06
CA PRO A 52 1.45 19.99 -28.86
C PRO A 52 2.43 18.86 -28.49
N ALA A 53 2.69 18.72 -27.19
CA ALA A 53 3.49 17.61 -26.67
C ALA A 53 2.87 16.28 -27.11
N GLU A 54 3.71 15.31 -27.46
CA GLU A 54 3.24 13.99 -27.87
C GLU A 54 2.66 13.25 -26.67
N LYS A 55 1.43 12.77 -26.81
CA LYS A 55 0.67 12.10 -25.75
C LYS A 55 0.30 10.69 -26.17
N VAL A 56 0.42 9.75 -25.24
CA VAL A 56 -0.03 8.37 -25.38
C VAL A 56 -1.04 8.10 -24.27
N ARG A 57 -2.30 7.84 -24.64
CA ARG A 57 -3.33 7.37 -23.71
C ARG A 57 -3.71 5.94 -24.07
N GLN A 58 -3.61 5.02 -23.12
CA GLN A 58 -3.97 3.63 -23.35
C GLN A 58 -4.37 2.90 -22.07
N ARG A 59 -4.93 1.71 -22.24
CA ARG A 59 -5.19 0.80 -21.11
C ARG A 59 -3.88 0.22 -20.61
N THR A 60 -3.70 0.23 -19.29
CA THR A 60 -2.49 -0.21 -18.60
C THR A 60 -2.10 -1.65 -18.93
N ARG A 61 -3.06 -2.58 -18.99
CA ARG A 61 -2.79 -3.99 -19.33
C ARG A 61 -2.19 -4.21 -20.74
N PHE A 62 -2.36 -3.25 -21.65
CA PHE A 62 -1.84 -3.31 -23.02
C PHE A 62 -0.60 -2.44 -23.20
N THR A 63 0.12 -2.16 -22.11
CA THR A 63 1.35 -1.37 -22.19
C THR A 63 2.40 -2.10 -23.03
N ILE A 64 2.85 -1.43 -24.09
CA ILE A 64 3.92 -1.91 -24.96
C ILE A 64 5.28 -1.92 -24.24
N SER A 65 6.22 -2.72 -24.75
CA SER A 65 7.57 -2.88 -24.18
C SER A 65 8.28 -1.56 -23.90
N THR A 66 8.12 -0.56 -24.78
CA THR A 66 8.71 0.78 -24.67
C THR A 66 8.39 1.47 -23.34
N TYR A 67 7.18 1.32 -22.80
CA TYR A 67 6.74 1.99 -21.57
C TYR A 67 6.56 1.03 -20.39
N LYS A 68 6.90 -0.25 -20.57
CA LYS A 68 6.65 -1.30 -19.58
C LYS A 68 7.33 -1.01 -18.25
N LYS A 69 8.60 -0.58 -18.26
CA LYS A 69 9.35 -0.23 -17.04
C LYS A 69 8.70 0.93 -16.27
N LEU A 70 8.38 2.02 -16.98
CA LEU A 70 7.69 3.19 -16.41
C LEU A 70 6.36 2.80 -15.76
N MET A 71 5.60 1.94 -16.45
CA MET A 71 4.31 1.46 -15.95
C MET A 71 4.43 0.57 -14.73
N LEU A 72 5.40 -0.35 -14.70
CA LEU A 72 5.65 -1.20 -13.55
C LEU A 72 6.04 -0.38 -12.32
N ALA A 73 6.89 0.64 -12.48
CA ALA A 73 7.25 1.56 -11.40
C ALA A 73 6.02 2.35 -10.92
N ALA A 74 5.17 2.83 -11.84
CA ALA A 74 3.95 3.54 -11.49
C ALA A 74 2.95 2.68 -10.71
N LEU A 75 2.72 1.44 -11.17
CA LEU A 75 1.85 0.49 -10.48
C LEU A 75 2.42 0.05 -9.14
N ALA A 76 3.74 -0.13 -9.05
CA ALA A 76 4.40 -0.45 -7.78
C ALA A 76 4.17 0.66 -6.74
N PHE A 77 4.40 1.92 -7.13
CA PHE A 77 4.14 3.07 -6.26
C PHE A 77 2.65 3.17 -5.87
N ARG A 78 1.73 3.06 -6.85
CA ARG A 78 0.29 3.07 -6.60
C ARG A 78 -0.11 1.96 -5.64
N ASN A 79 0.24 0.71 -5.95
CA ASN A 79 -0.20 -0.47 -5.20
C ASN A 79 0.35 -0.48 -3.76
N LYS A 80 1.50 0.17 -3.53
CA LYS A 80 2.09 0.33 -2.19
C LYS A 80 1.21 1.13 -1.23
N TYR A 81 0.48 2.13 -1.72
CA TYR A 81 -0.34 3.04 -0.89
C TYR A 81 -1.84 3.01 -1.22
N ALA A 82 -2.25 2.29 -2.27
CA ALA A 82 -3.65 2.11 -2.65
C ALA A 82 -4.38 1.15 -1.71
N ARG A 83 -5.70 1.33 -1.59
CA ARG A 83 -6.58 0.41 -0.84
C ARG A 83 -6.63 -0.97 -1.48
N GLN A 84 -6.63 -1.02 -2.81
CA GLN A 84 -6.65 -2.23 -3.61
C GLN A 84 -5.61 -2.16 -4.73
N PRO A 85 -4.82 -3.22 -4.94
CA PRO A 85 -3.82 -3.24 -6.00
C PRO A 85 -4.49 -3.43 -7.37
N TYR A 86 -3.85 -2.93 -8.42
CA TYR A 86 -4.18 -3.29 -9.81
C TYR A 86 -3.04 -4.18 -10.36
N LEU A 87 -3.36 -5.43 -10.71
CA LEU A 87 -2.40 -6.50 -10.99
C LEU A 87 -2.73 -7.20 -12.32
N PRO A 88 -2.60 -6.53 -13.46
CA PRO A 88 -2.92 -7.12 -14.76
C PRO A 88 -1.93 -8.24 -15.08
N HIS A 89 -2.46 -9.40 -15.47
CA HIS A 89 -1.66 -10.62 -15.71
C HIS A 89 -0.53 -10.40 -16.72
N GLU A 90 -0.76 -9.57 -17.74
CA GLU A 90 0.18 -9.29 -18.83
C GLU A 90 1.43 -8.53 -18.38
N LEU A 91 1.35 -7.79 -17.25
CA LEU A 91 2.48 -7.04 -16.72
C LEU A 91 3.26 -7.80 -15.64
N ILE A 92 2.65 -8.80 -15.00
CA ILE A 92 3.34 -9.63 -14.01
C ILE A 92 4.23 -10.66 -14.73
N SER A 93 5.51 -10.68 -14.37
CA SER A 93 6.48 -11.66 -14.90
C SER A 93 6.09 -13.09 -14.53
N ALA A 94 6.48 -14.07 -15.35
CA ALA A 94 6.16 -15.49 -15.10
C ALA A 94 6.75 -15.99 -13.77
N GLU A 95 7.96 -15.55 -13.41
CA GLU A 95 8.63 -15.91 -12.15
C GLU A 95 7.90 -15.38 -10.90
N ASN A 96 7.11 -14.32 -11.06
CA ASN A 96 6.37 -13.68 -9.97
C ASN A 96 4.92 -14.19 -9.86
N LYS A 97 4.51 -15.10 -10.76
CA LYS A 97 3.19 -15.73 -10.74
C LYS A 97 3.25 -17.02 -9.93
N LYS A 98 2.39 -17.13 -8.92
CA LYS A 98 2.25 -18.33 -8.10
C LYS A 98 0.85 -18.94 -8.29
N PRO A 99 0.71 -20.27 -8.39
CA PRO A 99 -0.60 -20.91 -8.37
C PRO A 99 -1.30 -20.61 -7.03
N PHE A 100 -2.61 -20.43 -7.06
CA PHE A 100 -3.38 -20.02 -5.90
C PHE A 100 -4.79 -20.63 -5.96
N PHE A 101 -5.25 -21.18 -4.85
CA PHE A 101 -6.39 -22.10 -4.85
C PHE A 101 -7.65 -21.53 -4.16
N SER A 102 -7.57 -20.36 -3.51
CA SER A 102 -8.73 -19.75 -2.80
C SER A 102 -8.89 -18.26 -3.08
N ILE A 103 -10.06 -17.83 -3.56
CA ILE A 103 -10.41 -16.40 -3.76
C ILE A 103 -10.74 -15.71 -2.42
N ASP A 104 -11.16 -16.46 -1.40
CA ASP A 104 -11.45 -15.94 -0.06
C ASP A 104 -10.19 -16.01 0.80
N SER A 105 -9.29 -15.06 0.55
CA SER A 105 -7.92 -15.06 1.07
C SER A 105 -7.84 -14.40 2.45
N ALA A 106 -8.65 -14.90 3.38
CA ALA A 106 -8.42 -14.57 4.77
C ALA A 106 -7.17 -15.33 5.27
N VAL A 107 -6.32 -14.65 6.02
CA VAL A 107 -5.11 -15.23 6.63
C VAL A 107 -5.24 -15.24 8.14
N HIS A 108 -4.66 -16.25 8.78
CA HIS A 108 -4.66 -16.37 10.23
C HIS A 108 -3.30 -15.95 10.78
N TRP A 109 -3.33 -15.08 11.78
CA TRP A 109 -2.12 -14.64 12.46
C TRP A 109 -1.92 -15.46 13.73
N PRO A 110 -0.66 -15.74 14.10
CA PRO A 110 -0.37 -16.56 15.27
C PRO A 110 -0.85 -15.88 16.56
N GLU A 111 -1.11 -16.69 17.57
CA GLU A 111 -1.30 -16.18 18.93
C GLU A 111 0.00 -15.52 19.41
N VAL A 112 -0.09 -14.48 20.24
CA VAL A 112 1.11 -13.80 20.79
C VAL A 112 2.03 -14.80 21.50
N SER A 113 1.47 -15.73 22.27
CA SER A 113 2.19 -16.78 23.01
C SER A 113 2.89 -17.81 22.10
N ALA A 114 2.26 -18.16 20.97
CA ALA A 114 2.77 -19.12 20.00
C ALA A 114 3.68 -18.48 18.93
N SER A 115 3.62 -17.15 18.80
CA SER A 115 4.41 -16.41 17.82
C SER A 115 5.87 -16.29 18.26
N LEU A 116 6.78 -16.71 17.38
CA LEU A 116 8.22 -16.53 17.58
C LEU A 116 8.63 -15.14 17.09
N ALA A 117 9.48 -14.46 17.88
CA ALA A 117 10.02 -13.17 17.51
C ALA A 117 11.05 -13.34 16.37
N GLU A 118 10.69 -12.96 15.16
CA GLU A 118 11.61 -12.86 14.03
C GLU A 118 12.05 -11.40 13.85
N PHE A 119 13.34 -11.18 13.66
CA PHE A 119 13.91 -9.84 13.50
C PHE A 119 14.70 -9.72 12.21
N GLY A 120 14.47 -8.64 11.48
CA GLY A 120 15.25 -8.28 10.30
C GLY A 120 16.62 -7.73 10.65
N LEU A 121 17.51 -7.67 9.65
CA LEU A 121 18.87 -7.15 9.78
C LEU A 121 18.89 -5.65 10.13
N GLY A 122 17.85 -4.89 9.75
CA GLY A 122 17.68 -3.47 10.05
C GLY A 122 17.00 -3.21 11.40
N GLY A 123 16.77 -4.25 12.20
CA GLY A 123 16.04 -4.15 13.47
C GLY A 123 14.53 -4.15 13.33
N GLU A 124 14.01 -4.52 12.15
CA GLU A 124 12.59 -4.71 11.93
C GLU A 124 12.07 -5.90 12.74
N THR A 125 10.79 -5.86 13.12
CA THR A 125 10.10 -6.99 13.76
C THR A 125 9.13 -7.63 12.77
N ILE A 126 9.23 -8.94 12.59
CA ILE A 126 8.54 -9.68 11.55
C ILE A 126 7.53 -10.63 12.21
N VAL A 127 6.29 -10.61 11.70
CA VAL A 127 5.23 -11.56 12.06
C VAL A 127 4.70 -12.18 10.78
N ARG A 128 4.62 -13.50 10.72
CA ARG A 128 4.11 -14.25 9.56
C ARG A 128 2.74 -14.83 9.88
N SER A 129 1.84 -14.86 8.90
CA SER A 129 0.61 -15.64 9.00
C SER A 129 0.95 -17.13 9.09
N GLU A 130 0.08 -17.91 9.72
CA GLU A 130 0.25 -19.36 9.89
C GLU A 130 0.40 -20.09 8.55
N GLU A 131 -0.30 -19.63 7.51
CA GLU A 131 -0.22 -20.21 6.16
C GLU A 131 0.98 -19.70 5.35
N GLY A 132 1.76 -18.74 5.87
CA GLY A 132 2.83 -18.07 5.13
C GLY A 132 2.37 -17.19 3.95
N HIS A 133 1.07 -16.89 3.88
CA HIS A 133 0.47 -16.10 2.80
C HIS A 133 0.53 -14.59 3.02
N ALA A 134 0.82 -14.14 4.24
CA ALA A 134 1.05 -12.76 4.59
C ALA A 134 2.19 -12.62 5.62
N VAL A 135 2.87 -11.48 5.56
CA VAL A 135 3.96 -11.10 6.47
C VAL A 135 3.78 -9.64 6.82
N LEU A 136 3.72 -9.34 8.12
CA LEU A 136 3.77 -7.98 8.64
C LEU A 136 5.19 -7.68 9.11
N VAL A 137 5.75 -6.56 8.66
CA VAL A 137 7.09 -6.10 9.03
C VAL A 137 6.96 -4.72 9.66
N LEU A 138 7.22 -4.63 10.96
CA LEU A 138 7.25 -3.39 11.73
C LEU A 138 8.66 -2.80 11.66
N SER A 139 8.77 -1.52 11.29
CA SER A 139 10.04 -0.78 11.25
C SER A 139 10.75 -0.77 12.61
N SER A 140 12.06 -0.57 12.60
CA SER A 140 12.87 -0.51 13.83
C SER A 140 12.42 0.64 14.76
N SER A 141 11.95 1.76 14.20
CA SER A 141 11.39 2.87 14.97
C SER A 141 10.03 2.56 15.62
N GLY A 142 9.32 1.53 15.13
CA GLY A 142 7.97 1.18 15.61
C GLY A 142 6.85 2.08 15.07
N GLU A 143 7.16 3.01 14.16
CA GLU A 143 6.26 4.08 13.71
C GLU A 143 5.58 3.83 12.36
N GLU A 144 6.14 2.91 11.57
CA GLU A 144 5.56 2.46 10.32
C GLU A 144 5.70 0.95 10.15
N PHE A 145 4.84 0.37 9.32
CA PHE A 145 4.91 -1.06 9.01
C PHE A 145 4.53 -1.33 7.56
N THR A 146 5.03 -2.43 7.02
CA THR A 146 4.60 -2.97 5.73
C THR A 146 3.87 -4.28 5.94
N VAL A 147 2.97 -4.59 5.00
CA VAL A 147 2.36 -5.91 4.90
C VAL A 147 2.60 -6.44 3.51
N GLU A 148 3.31 -7.56 3.44
CA GLU A 148 3.45 -8.38 2.25
C GLU A 148 2.36 -9.44 2.25
N PHE A 149 1.65 -9.64 1.15
CA PHE A 149 0.62 -10.67 1.05
C PHE A 149 0.46 -11.20 -0.37
N MET A 150 0.01 -12.44 -0.51
CA MET A 150 -0.38 -13.00 -1.80
C MET A 150 -1.74 -12.48 -2.23
N CYS A 151 -1.81 -11.96 -3.46
CA CYS A 151 -3.02 -11.38 -4.03
C CYS A 151 -3.31 -12.00 -5.39
N SER A 152 -4.56 -12.38 -5.64
CA SER A 152 -4.99 -12.85 -6.96
C SER A 152 -4.82 -11.77 -8.03
N LEU A 153 -4.46 -12.17 -9.24
CA LEU A 153 -4.32 -11.25 -10.36
C LEU A 153 -5.66 -10.60 -10.73
N SER A 154 -5.61 -9.39 -11.29
CA SER A 154 -6.78 -8.70 -11.82
C SER A 154 -7.44 -9.55 -12.91
N SER A 155 -8.73 -9.85 -12.74
CA SER A 155 -9.52 -10.64 -13.68
C SER A 155 -10.78 -9.89 -14.14
N ALA A 156 -11.25 -10.20 -15.35
CA ALA A 156 -12.55 -9.75 -15.83
C ALA A 156 -13.71 -10.37 -15.02
N ARG A 157 -13.49 -11.55 -14.43
CA ARG A 157 -14.53 -12.31 -13.72
C ARG A 157 -14.90 -11.76 -12.35
N ASN A 158 -14.01 -10.97 -11.72
CA ASN A 158 -14.27 -10.30 -10.44
C ASN A 158 -15.41 -9.26 -10.52
N GLN A 159 -15.90 -8.95 -11.73
CA GLN A 159 -17.09 -8.13 -11.94
C GLN A 159 -18.39 -8.86 -11.56
N ASN A 160 -18.49 -10.17 -11.86
CA ASN A 160 -19.73 -10.93 -11.67
C ASN A 160 -20.04 -11.24 -10.19
N MET A 161 -19.01 -11.32 -9.33
CA MET A 161 -19.23 -11.54 -7.89
C MET A 161 -19.80 -10.30 -7.18
N ARG A 162 -19.48 -9.08 -7.65
CA ARG A 162 -20.11 -7.85 -7.12
C ARG A 162 -21.59 -7.78 -7.45
N THR A 163 -22.00 -8.20 -8.64
CA THR A 163 -23.42 -8.17 -9.06
C THR A 163 -24.28 -9.18 -8.30
N MET A 164 -23.70 -10.28 -7.82
CA MET A 164 -24.42 -11.31 -7.04
C MET A 164 -24.59 -10.94 -5.56
N LEU A 165 -23.66 -10.17 -4.97
CA LEU A 165 -23.71 -9.79 -3.55
C LEU A 165 -24.61 -8.56 -3.26
N THR A 166 -25.09 -7.85 -4.28
CA THR A 166 -25.96 -6.66 -4.13
C THR A 166 -27.43 -6.90 -4.47
N ARG A 167 -27.88 -8.14 -4.72
CA ARG A 167 -29.32 -8.41 -4.89
C ARG A 167 -30.01 -8.52 -3.52
N PRO A 168 -30.97 -7.64 -3.18
CA PRO A 168 -31.86 -7.89 -2.07
C PRO A 168 -32.67 -9.15 -2.39
N ARG A 169 -32.76 -10.07 -1.42
CA ARG A 169 -33.69 -11.21 -1.50
C ARG A 169 -35.12 -10.69 -1.34
N SER A 170 -35.81 -10.39 -2.43
CA SER A 170 -37.28 -10.38 -2.41
C SER A 170 -37.88 -10.50 -3.82
N CYS A 171 -39.02 -11.19 -3.83
CA CYS A 171 -40.02 -11.30 -4.91
C CYS A 171 -39.80 -12.41 -5.94
N SER A 172 -40.38 -13.57 -5.61
CA SER A 172 -40.84 -14.60 -6.55
C SER A 172 -41.79 -13.98 -7.59
N PRO A 173 -41.67 -14.29 -8.89
CA PRO A 173 -42.72 -14.01 -9.85
C PRO A 173 -43.68 -15.21 -9.93
N GLN A 174 -44.95 -14.95 -9.64
CA GLN A 174 -46.06 -15.84 -9.98
C GLN A 174 -46.25 -15.91 -11.49
N MET A 175 -46.66 -17.10 -11.91
CA MET A 175 -47.06 -17.54 -13.25
C MET A 175 -48.09 -16.62 -13.92
N ILE A 176 -47.88 -16.29 -15.19
CA ILE A 176 -48.96 -16.16 -16.18
C ILE A 176 -48.54 -16.90 -17.45
N SER A 177 -49.44 -17.79 -17.87
CA SER A 177 -49.40 -18.66 -19.05
C SER A 177 -49.65 -17.87 -20.34
N ASP A 178 -48.98 -18.24 -21.44
CA ASP A 178 -49.60 -18.72 -22.68
C ASP A 178 -48.64 -18.69 -23.88
N GLY A 179 -48.74 -19.70 -24.75
CA GLY A 179 -48.33 -19.58 -26.16
C GLY A 179 -47.17 -20.45 -26.66
N HIS A 180 -47.42 -21.76 -26.79
CA HIS A 180 -46.93 -22.67 -27.84
C HIS A 180 -45.75 -22.23 -28.74
N GLN A 181 -44.61 -22.90 -28.62
CA GLN A 181 -43.99 -23.62 -29.76
C GLN A 181 -43.01 -24.70 -29.27
N LYS A 182 -43.24 -25.92 -29.75
CA LYS A 182 -42.61 -27.17 -29.36
C LYS A 182 -41.40 -27.40 -30.27
N VAL A 183 -40.18 -27.25 -29.76
CA VAL A 183 -38.98 -27.81 -30.39
C VAL A 183 -38.45 -28.90 -29.46
N VAL A 184 -38.60 -30.14 -29.93
CA VAL A 184 -38.11 -31.36 -29.29
C VAL A 184 -36.58 -31.38 -29.41
N LEU A 185 -35.88 -31.41 -28.28
CA LEU A 185 -34.48 -31.80 -28.19
C LEU A 185 -34.38 -33.04 -27.30
N PRO A 186 -33.59 -34.07 -27.67
CA PRO A 186 -33.66 -35.36 -27.03
C PRO A 186 -33.09 -35.33 -25.61
N SER A 187 -33.84 -35.97 -24.73
CA SER A 187 -33.46 -36.36 -23.38
C SER A 187 -32.20 -37.23 -23.45
N ASN A 188 -31.13 -36.81 -22.78
CA ASN A 188 -30.06 -37.70 -22.38
C ASN A 188 -29.73 -37.44 -20.92
N ASN A 189 -30.38 -38.23 -20.06
CA ASN A 189 -29.93 -38.51 -18.72
C ASN A 189 -28.52 -39.10 -18.80
N ASN A 190 -27.54 -38.40 -18.23
CA ASN A 190 -26.35 -39.03 -17.68
C ASN A 190 -25.91 -38.22 -16.46
N ASN A 191 -26.26 -38.75 -15.29
CA ASN A 191 -25.64 -38.41 -14.02
C ASN A 191 -24.16 -38.81 -14.10
N ALA A 192 -23.31 -37.86 -14.45
CA ALA A 192 -21.90 -37.91 -14.13
C ALA A 192 -21.64 -36.80 -13.11
N ASN A 193 -21.29 -37.19 -11.89
CA ASN A 193 -20.66 -36.32 -10.91
C ASN A 193 -19.35 -35.80 -11.52
N VAL A 194 -19.43 -34.73 -12.30
CA VAL A 194 -18.26 -33.94 -12.69
C VAL A 194 -17.91 -33.10 -11.48
N SER A 195 -16.97 -33.59 -10.67
CA SER A 195 -16.21 -32.74 -9.77
C SER A 195 -15.72 -31.54 -10.57
N LYS A 196 -16.21 -30.35 -10.25
CA LYS A 196 -15.74 -29.10 -10.87
C LYS A 196 -14.21 -29.12 -10.81
N PRO A 197 -13.50 -28.89 -11.93
CA PRO A 197 -12.04 -28.85 -11.89
C PRO A 197 -11.63 -27.80 -10.87
N GLU A 198 -10.75 -28.19 -9.95
CA GLU A 198 -10.16 -27.30 -8.96
C GLU A 198 -9.54 -26.13 -9.71
N GLN A 199 -10.16 -24.96 -9.59
CA GLN A 199 -9.84 -23.83 -10.45
C GLN A 199 -8.55 -23.19 -9.93
N VAL A 200 -7.44 -23.43 -10.63
CA VAL A 200 -6.15 -22.82 -10.32
C VAL A 200 -6.19 -21.34 -10.70
N TYR A 201 -6.21 -20.47 -9.70
CA TYR A 201 -6.01 -19.04 -9.88
C TYR A 201 -4.50 -18.74 -9.91
N GLN A 202 -4.15 -17.58 -10.44
CA GLN A 202 -2.80 -17.06 -10.31
C GLN A 202 -2.78 -15.89 -9.34
N SER A 203 -1.72 -15.82 -8.56
CA SER A 203 -1.45 -14.77 -7.60
C SER A 203 -0.06 -14.20 -7.77
N THR A 204 0.19 -13.06 -7.14
CA THR A 204 1.50 -12.48 -6.98
C THR A 204 1.61 -11.81 -5.62
N THR A 205 2.84 -11.56 -5.18
CA THR A 205 3.11 -10.87 -3.93
C THR A 205 2.86 -9.37 -4.09
N VAL A 206 2.18 -8.77 -3.10
CA VAL A 206 1.96 -7.32 -3.01
C VAL A 206 2.49 -6.84 -1.67
N VAL A 207 3.19 -5.70 -1.68
CA VAL A 207 3.63 -5.01 -0.46
C VAL A 207 2.85 -3.71 -0.33
N GLN A 208 2.12 -3.57 0.78
CA GLN A 208 1.47 -2.31 1.18
C GLN A 208 2.21 -1.69 2.35
N HIS A 209 2.22 -0.38 2.39
CA HIS A 209 2.87 0.39 3.44
C HIS A 209 1.87 1.20 4.24
N HIS A 210 2.02 1.18 5.56
CA HIS A 210 1.07 1.72 6.50
C HIS A 210 1.76 2.54 7.60
N SER A 211 1.03 3.51 8.14
CA SER A 211 1.42 4.26 9.34
C SER A 211 0.87 3.56 10.57
N CYS A 212 1.65 3.53 11.64
CA CYS A 212 1.19 3.06 12.95
C CYS A 212 0.18 4.01 13.62
N CYS A 213 0.00 5.23 13.11
CA CYS A 213 -0.98 6.21 13.60
C CYS A 213 -2.33 6.17 12.85
N ALA A 214 -2.43 5.41 11.76
CA ALA A 214 -3.63 5.32 10.92
C ALA A 214 -3.85 3.87 10.46
N VAL A 215 -4.04 2.98 11.44
CA VAL A 215 -4.09 1.52 11.21
C VAL A 215 -5.48 1.10 10.76
N ALA A 216 -5.57 0.42 9.61
CA ALA A 216 -6.81 -0.20 9.18
C ALA A 216 -7.18 -1.38 10.11
N PRO A 217 -8.46 -1.57 10.49
CA PRO A 217 -8.86 -2.59 11.46
C PRO A 217 -8.33 -4.00 11.17
N LYS A 218 -8.29 -4.39 9.88
CA LYS A 218 -7.76 -5.69 9.43
C LYS A 218 -6.30 -5.95 9.81
N TRP A 219 -5.51 -4.92 10.09
CA TRP A 219 -4.10 -5.03 10.48
C TRP A 219 -3.87 -4.78 11.97
N ALA A 220 -4.91 -4.48 12.74
CA ALA A 220 -4.77 -4.12 14.15
C ALA A 220 -4.19 -5.26 14.98
N TYR A 221 -4.72 -6.48 14.82
CA TYR A 221 -4.22 -7.67 15.52
C TYR A 221 -2.76 -8.01 15.16
N PRO A 222 -2.38 -8.25 13.89
CA PRO A 222 -0.98 -8.60 13.60
C PRO A 222 0.01 -7.50 13.99
N LEU A 223 -0.41 -6.23 13.93
CA LEU A 223 0.42 -5.13 14.42
C LEU A 223 0.60 -5.17 15.94
N SER A 224 -0.42 -5.59 16.71
CA SER A 224 -0.29 -5.73 18.16
C SER A 224 0.69 -6.85 18.53
N VAL A 225 0.67 -7.97 17.81
CA VAL A 225 1.67 -9.05 17.94
C VAL A 225 3.07 -8.53 17.65
N ALA A 226 3.26 -7.80 16.55
CA ALA A 226 4.56 -7.23 16.21
C ALA A 226 5.04 -6.21 17.25
N ARG A 227 4.16 -5.34 17.75
CA ARG A 227 4.47 -4.38 18.81
C ARG A 227 4.84 -5.06 20.13
N HIS A 228 4.22 -6.19 20.46
CA HIS A 228 4.58 -6.96 21.64
C HIS A 228 6.04 -7.44 21.56
N HIS A 229 6.42 -8.07 20.46
CA HIS A 229 7.80 -8.53 20.24
C HIS A 229 8.81 -7.38 20.16
N TRP A 230 8.42 -6.30 19.48
CA TRP A 230 9.22 -5.08 19.40
C TRP A 230 9.47 -4.48 20.78
N ALA A 231 8.44 -4.36 21.63
CA ALA A 231 8.60 -3.84 23.00
C ALA A 231 9.43 -4.77 23.88
N ALA A 232 9.21 -6.10 23.79
CA ALA A 232 9.96 -7.09 24.55
C ALA A 232 11.47 -7.06 24.25
N ARG A 233 11.85 -6.72 23.02
CA ARG A 233 13.25 -6.52 22.62
C ARG A 233 13.93 -5.41 23.44
N PHE A 234 13.25 -4.32 23.74
CA PHE A 234 13.81 -3.20 24.51
C PHE A 234 13.76 -3.39 26.02
N SER A 235 12.83 -4.19 26.53
CA SER A 235 12.77 -4.54 27.94
C SER A 235 13.95 -5.43 28.35
N LYS A 236 14.30 -6.44 27.54
CA LYS A 236 15.44 -7.35 27.83
C LYS A 236 16.81 -6.67 27.83
N ALA A 237 16.96 -5.51 27.19
CA ALA A 237 18.20 -4.75 27.19
C ALA A 237 18.44 -3.96 28.49
N LYS A 238 17.42 -3.78 29.35
CA LYS A 238 17.57 -3.13 30.65
C LYS A 238 18.15 -4.06 31.71
N ASP A 239 17.81 -5.35 31.67
CA ASP A 239 18.19 -6.33 32.70
C ASP A 239 19.65 -6.80 32.64
N VAL A 240 20.36 -6.50 31.55
CA VAL A 240 21.80 -6.79 31.41
C VAL A 240 22.67 -5.63 31.91
N ALA A 241 22.11 -4.42 31.98
CA ALA A 241 22.82 -3.22 32.43
C ALA A 241 22.70 -2.95 33.95
N ASP A 242 21.78 -3.63 34.64
CA ASP A 242 21.49 -3.37 36.05
C ASP A 242 21.45 -4.67 36.87
N ARG A 243 22.60 -5.32 37.02
CA ARG A 243 22.83 -6.26 38.14
C ARG A 243 23.55 -5.52 39.26
N GLY A 244 22.80 -4.66 39.93
CA GLY A 244 23.21 -3.96 41.15
C GLY A 244 22.00 -3.63 42.00
N ALA A 245 21.45 -4.64 42.68
CA ALA A 245 20.54 -4.53 43.82
C ALA A 245 19.25 -3.70 43.66
N SER A 246 18.10 -4.37 43.59
CA SER A 246 17.11 -4.39 44.70
C SER A 246 15.73 -4.85 44.20
N SER A 247 15.10 -5.65 45.04
CA SER A 247 13.75 -6.21 44.94
C SER A 247 12.62 -5.17 45.00
N SER A 248 11.45 -5.59 44.48
CA SER A 248 10.10 -5.02 44.68
C SER A 248 9.81 -3.75 43.83
N ASN A 249 8.71 -3.60 43.08
CA ASN A 249 7.41 -4.25 43.08
C ASN A 249 6.93 -4.49 41.64
N GLN A 250 6.50 -5.73 41.39
CA GLN A 250 5.83 -6.15 40.18
C GLN A 250 4.39 -5.62 40.17
N SER A 251 4.19 -4.40 39.67
CA SER A 251 2.89 -4.02 39.12
C SER A 251 2.93 -4.31 37.63
N ASP A 252 2.84 -5.61 37.31
CA ASP A 252 2.51 -6.10 35.97
C ASP A 252 1.24 -5.38 35.54
N LYS A 253 1.38 -4.43 34.61
CA LYS A 253 0.24 -3.95 33.82
C LYS A 253 -0.13 -5.12 32.92
N THR A 254 -0.96 -5.98 33.50
CA THR A 254 -1.76 -7.01 32.88
C THR A 254 -2.31 -6.45 31.58
N ILE A 255 -1.68 -6.79 30.46
CA ILE A 255 -2.41 -6.90 29.21
C ILE A 255 -3.40 -8.01 29.52
N ASN A 256 -4.63 -7.61 29.81
CA ASN A 256 -5.74 -8.51 30.06
C ASN A 256 -5.65 -9.64 29.04
N LYS A 257 -5.53 -10.86 29.56
CA LYS A 257 -5.85 -12.11 28.88
C LYS A 257 -7.34 -12.09 28.56
N LEU A 258 -7.75 -11.17 27.69
CA LEU A 258 -9.01 -11.28 26.98
C LEU A 258 -8.80 -12.42 26.01
N ASP A 259 -9.71 -13.38 26.07
CA ASP A 259 -9.80 -14.53 25.19
C ASP A 259 -10.03 -13.98 23.76
N ILE A 260 -8.95 -13.63 23.06
CA ILE A 260 -9.02 -13.11 21.69
C ILE A 260 -9.49 -14.29 20.84
N SER A 261 -10.69 -14.18 20.30
CA SER A 261 -11.28 -15.28 19.53
C SER A 261 -10.47 -15.56 18.27
N CYS A 262 -10.55 -16.79 17.75
CA CYS A 262 -9.89 -17.16 16.49
C CYS A 262 -10.26 -16.22 15.32
N GLU A 263 -11.50 -15.70 15.30
CA GLU A 263 -11.96 -14.77 14.26
C GLU A 263 -11.30 -13.38 14.37
N ASP A 264 -10.96 -12.92 15.57
CA ASP A 264 -10.25 -11.63 15.77
C ASP A 264 -8.80 -11.67 15.26
N ARG A 265 -8.25 -12.88 15.09
CA ARG A 265 -6.91 -13.14 14.55
C ARG A 265 -6.89 -13.25 13.03
N ARG A 266 -8.05 -13.12 12.39
CA ARG A 266 -8.22 -13.32 10.95
C ARG A 266 -8.22 -12.00 10.21
N SER A 267 -7.36 -11.88 9.19
CA SER A 267 -7.29 -10.69 8.34
C SER A 267 -7.70 -11.02 6.91
N ARG A 268 -8.64 -10.23 6.36
CA ARG A 268 -8.95 -10.30 4.91
C ARG A 268 -7.96 -9.44 4.13
N VAL A 269 -7.14 -10.06 3.29
CA VAL A 269 -6.18 -9.31 2.47
C VAL A 269 -6.89 -8.57 1.32
N PRO A 270 -6.34 -7.44 0.84
CA PRO A 270 -6.89 -6.74 -0.32
C PRO A 270 -7.00 -7.64 -1.54
N GLN A 271 -8.16 -7.57 -2.21
CA GLN A 271 -8.33 -8.14 -3.55
C GLN A 271 -7.90 -7.15 -4.62
N ALA A 272 -7.37 -7.68 -5.73
CA ALA A 272 -7.01 -6.87 -6.89
C ALA A 272 -8.24 -6.28 -7.58
N LEU A 273 -8.09 -5.04 -8.06
CA LEU A 273 -9.09 -4.35 -8.84
C LEU A 273 -9.40 -5.08 -10.17
N PRO A 274 -10.63 -4.96 -10.69
CA PRO A 274 -11.00 -5.54 -11.98
C PRO A 274 -10.15 -5.01 -13.14
N LEU A 275 -9.97 -5.81 -14.20
CA LEU A 275 -9.18 -5.39 -15.37
C LEU A 275 -9.77 -4.19 -16.11
N THR A 276 -11.10 -4.04 -16.12
CA THR A 276 -11.78 -2.91 -16.75
C THR A 276 -12.43 -2.02 -15.70
N CYS A 277 -12.28 -0.71 -15.89
CA CYS A 277 -13.00 0.29 -15.09
C CYS A 277 -14.46 0.37 -15.57
N PRO A 278 -15.45 0.39 -14.67
CA PRO A 278 -16.85 0.60 -15.03
C PRO A 278 -17.16 2.05 -15.45
N THR A 279 -16.31 3.02 -15.07
CA THR A 279 -16.54 4.45 -15.31
C THR A 279 -15.29 5.16 -15.88
N PRO A 280 -14.72 4.69 -17.01
CA PRO A 280 -13.48 5.26 -17.55
C PRO A 280 -13.63 6.73 -18.00
N HIS A 281 -14.86 7.15 -18.32
CA HIS A 281 -15.19 8.53 -18.65
C HIS A 281 -15.05 9.49 -17.46
N ARG A 282 -14.98 8.98 -16.22
CA ARG A 282 -14.76 9.79 -15.01
C ARG A 282 -13.29 10.00 -14.67
N HIS A 283 -12.37 9.33 -15.39
CA HIS A 283 -10.94 9.55 -15.20
C HIS A 283 -10.58 10.97 -15.65
N ARG A 284 -10.07 11.78 -14.72
CA ARG A 284 -9.54 13.10 -14.99
C ARG A 284 -8.04 13.00 -15.19
N PHE A 285 -7.55 13.49 -16.32
CA PHE A 285 -6.13 13.61 -16.61
C PHE A 285 -5.83 15.11 -16.73
N VAL A 286 -4.92 15.62 -15.91
CA VAL A 286 -4.62 17.06 -15.86
C VAL A 286 -3.92 17.46 -17.16
N ASP A 287 -4.52 18.40 -17.90
CA ASP A 287 -4.03 18.83 -19.21
C ASP A 287 -2.98 19.95 -19.09
N LEU A 288 -1.85 19.79 -19.77
CA LEU A 288 -0.63 20.62 -19.63
C LEU A 288 -0.66 21.98 -20.37
N LYS A 289 -1.85 22.50 -20.72
CA LYS A 289 -1.93 23.77 -21.48
C LYS A 289 -1.84 25.03 -20.61
N THR A 290 -2.03 24.94 -19.30
CA THR A 290 -1.95 26.09 -18.41
C THR A 290 -0.50 26.33 -18.00
N LYS A 291 0.11 27.33 -18.65
CA LYS A 291 1.36 27.99 -18.23
C LYS A 291 1.15 28.94 -17.03
N GLU A 292 0.15 28.70 -16.19
CA GLU A 292 -0.13 29.57 -15.05
C GLU A 292 0.13 28.84 -13.73
N HIS A 293 1.16 29.32 -13.06
CA HIS A 293 1.36 29.19 -11.63
C HIS A 293 0.20 29.86 -10.87
N THR A 294 -1.01 29.29 -10.85
CA THR A 294 -2.05 29.79 -9.91
C THR A 294 -3.20 28.86 -9.60
N ASP A 295 -3.18 27.57 -9.96
CA ASP A 295 -4.07 26.60 -9.34
C ASP A 295 -3.27 25.33 -9.04
N LEU A 296 -2.81 25.21 -7.79
CA LEU A 296 -2.45 23.91 -7.24
C LEU A 296 -3.66 23.00 -7.46
N PRO A 297 -3.49 21.76 -7.94
CA PRO A 297 -4.63 20.85 -8.05
C PRO A 297 -5.36 20.83 -6.71
N THR A 298 -6.66 21.18 -6.73
CA THR A 298 -7.55 21.18 -5.56
C THR A 298 -7.65 19.79 -4.90
N GLU A 299 -7.10 18.78 -5.56
CA GLU A 299 -7.07 17.40 -5.15
C GLU A 299 -6.02 17.19 -4.04
N MET A 300 -6.50 16.75 -2.88
CA MET A 300 -5.65 16.45 -1.74
C MET A 300 -4.66 15.34 -2.07
N VAL A 301 -3.40 15.55 -1.69
CA VAL A 301 -2.32 14.59 -1.86
C VAL A 301 -2.40 13.55 -0.76
N LYS A 302 -2.22 12.28 -1.12
CA LYS A 302 -2.15 11.15 -0.19
C LYS A 302 -0.71 10.77 0.13
N ALA A 303 0.13 10.66 -0.90
CA ALA A 303 1.55 10.32 -0.74
C ALA A 303 2.42 10.97 -1.83
N VAL A 304 3.65 11.31 -1.48
CA VAL A 304 4.67 11.83 -2.40
C VAL A 304 5.94 11.04 -2.21
N TRP A 305 6.62 10.71 -3.29
CA TRP A 305 8.01 10.26 -3.25
C TRP A 305 8.87 11.22 -4.06
N CYS A 306 9.97 11.68 -3.48
CA CYS A 306 10.91 12.60 -4.10
C CYS A 306 12.31 12.37 -3.53
N GLN A 307 13.29 12.15 -4.42
CA GLN A 307 14.71 12.01 -4.04
C GLN A 307 14.95 10.95 -2.94
N GLY A 308 14.29 9.79 -3.05
CA GLY A 308 14.42 8.70 -2.07
C GLY A 308 13.53 8.84 -0.83
N VAL A 309 12.96 10.01 -0.55
CA VAL A 309 12.14 10.29 0.63
C VAL A 309 10.66 10.15 0.30
N THR A 310 9.91 9.46 1.16
CA THR A 310 8.44 9.35 1.06
C THR A 310 7.77 10.29 2.06
N TYR A 311 6.77 11.06 1.61
CA TYR A 311 5.90 11.90 2.43
C TYR A 311 4.49 11.32 2.32
N ARG A 312 3.75 11.23 3.42
CA ARG A 312 2.37 10.75 3.46
C ARG A 312 1.51 11.70 4.26
N ILE A 313 0.34 12.01 3.74
CA ILE A 313 -0.66 12.79 4.47
C ILE A 313 -1.54 11.82 5.24
N LEU A 314 -1.56 11.97 6.57
CA LEU A 314 -2.36 11.19 7.49
C LEU A 314 -3.65 11.95 7.81
N SER A 315 -4.68 11.69 7.00
CA SER A 315 -6.02 12.25 7.15
C SER A 315 -6.60 11.97 8.54
N GLY A 316 -7.18 13.00 9.15
CA GLY A 316 -7.78 12.98 10.49
C GLY A 316 -8.43 14.34 10.78
N SER A 317 -8.88 14.59 12.01
CA SER A 317 -9.44 15.90 12.40
C SER A 317 -8.46 17.05 12.17
N VAL A 318 -7.17 16.79 12.39
CA VAL A 318 -6.07 17.61 11.86
C VAL A 318 -5.12 16.68 11.12
N SER A 319 -4.92 16.94 9.83
CA SER A 319 -3.98 16.19 8.99
C SER A 319 -2.56 16.35 9.51
N ALA A 320 -1.79 15.27 9.48
CA ALA A 320 -0.36 15.29 9.76
C ALA A 320 0.42 14.78 8.55
N VAL A 321 1.64 15.28 8.39
CA VAL A 321 2.60 14.77 7.41
C VAL A 321 3.52 13.79 8.12
N GLU A 322 3.59 12.57 7.61
CA GLU A 322 4.55 11.54 7.99
C GLU A 322 5.59 11.40 6.90
N VAL A 323 6.86 11.36 7.27
CA VAL A 323 7.98 11.33 6.34
C VAL A 323 8.87 10.15 6.68
N SER A 324 9.12 9.31 5.68
CA SER A 324 9.99 8.15 5.75
C SER A 324 11.24 8.43 4.90
N PRO A 325 12.41 8.73 5.52
CA PRO A 325 13.66 8.97 4.81
C PRO A 325 14.24 7.73 4.12
N GLY A 326 13.84 6.53 4.56
CA GLY A 326 14.26 5.24 3.98
C GLY A 326 15.26 4.45 4.83
N ASP A 327 15.64 4.96 5.99
CA ASP A 327 16.54 4.31 6.97
C ASP A 327 15.78 3.61 8.12
N GLY A 328 14.45 3.52 8.01
CA GLY A 328 13.56 2.98 9.06
C GLY A 328 13.18 4.00 10.14
N SER A 329 13.72 5.22 10.09
CA SER A 329 13.24 6.34 10.91
C SER A 329 11.98 6.96 10.31
N VAL A 330 11.23 7.66 11.15
CA VAL A 330 10.03 8.40 10.73
C VAL A 330 10.07 9.79 11.34
N ILE A 331 9.80 10.81 10.52
CA ILE A 331 9.60 12.19 10.96
C ILE A 331 8.13 12.54 10.79
N ARG A 332 7.47 13.02 11.83
CA ARG A 332 6.03 13.32 11.81
C ARG A 332 5.74 14.74 12.29
N SER A 333 4.90 15.47 11.56
CA SER A 333 4.40 16.77 12.02
C SER A 333 3.46 16.57 13.21
N ASN A 334 3.54 17.46 14.20
CA ASN A 334 2.61 17.45 15.31
C ASN A 334 1.22 17.94 14.84
N ARG A 335 0.18 17.13 15.07
CA ARG A 335 -1.21 17.45 14.68
C ARG A 335 -1.73 18.73 15.32
N ASN A 336 -1.23 19.11 16.48
CA ASN A 336 -1.70 20.28 17.21
C ASN A 336 -0.79 21.51 17.04
N LEU A 337 0.44 21.30 16.56
CA LEU A 337 1.47 22.32 16.42
C LEU A 337 2.10 22.21 15.04
N ASN A 338 1.57 22.95 14.08
CA ASN A 338 2.00 22.92 12.67
C ASN A 338 3.50 23.26 12.45
N SER A 339 4.17 23.86 13.44
CA SER A 339 5.59 24.22 13.38
C SER A 339 6.55 23.20 14.01
N TYR A 340 6.05 22.11 14.57
CA TYR A 340 6.87 21.10 15.25
C TYR A 340 6.80 19.73 14.56
N PHE A 341 7.95 19.08 14.50
CA PHE A 341 8.11 17.73 13.94
C PHE A 341 8.83 16.84 14.95
N THR A 342 8.37 15.62 15.12
CA THR A 342 9.03 14.60 15.95
C THR A 342 9.69 13.57 15.05
N HIS A 343 10.98 13.33 15.27
CA HIS A 343 11.77 12.34 14.55
C HIS A 343 12.02 11.14 15.45
N HIS A 344 11.42 10.02 15.10
CA HIS A 344 11.58 8.72 15.72
C HIS A 344 12.69 7.94 15.00
N LYS A 345 13.86 7.83 15.63
CA LYS A 345 15.02 7.15 15.05
C LYS A 345 15.55 6.09 15.99
N THR A 346 16.03 4.99 15.43
CA THR A 346 16.68 3.93 16.19
C THR A 346 18.16 4.27 16.37
N GLU A 347 18.65 4.30 17.61
CA GLU A 347 20.05 4.58 17.90
C GLU A 347 20.89 3.30 17.72
N LEU A 348 21.82 3.29 16.77
CA LEU A 348 22.59 2.10 16.41
C LEU A 348 23.33 1.45 17.59
N GLN A 349 23.79 2.25 18.57
CA GLN A 349 24.61 1.74 19.68
C GLN A 349 23.78 1.16 20.83
N SER A 350 22.63 1.77 21.14
CA SER A 350 21.77 1.33 22.26
C SER A 350 20.61 0.43 21.79
N GLY A 351 20.37 0.38 20.47
CA GLY A 351 19.19 -0.22 19.86
C GLY A 351 17.90 0.52 20.18
N ARG A 352 17.89 1.51 21.09
CA ARG A 352 16.66 2.16 21.56
C ARG A 352 16.14 3.17 20.56
N VAL A 353 14.83 3.36 20.56
CA VAL A 353 14.21 4.46 19.82
C VAL A 353 14.42 5.77 20.58
N LYS A 354 14.97 6.74 19.88
CA LYS A 354 15.18 8.11 20.34
C LYS A 354 14.23 9.03 19.59
N GLU A 355 13.50 9.84 20.34
CA GLU A 355 12.66 10.90 19.80
C GLU A 355 13.42 12.22 19.83
N VAL A 356 13.45 12.92 18.70
CA VAL A 356 14.04 14.27 18.59
C VAL A 356 12.99 15.21 18.03
N ALA A 357 12.69 16.28 18.76
CA ALA A 357 11.78 17.31 18.30
C ALA A 357 12.53 18.39 17.52
N TYR A 358 11.96 18.80 16.39
CA TYR A 358 12.42 19.90 15.56
C TYR A 358 11.35 20.99 15.48
N HIS A 359 11.80 22.24 15.52
CA HIS A 359 10.97 23.39 15.25
C HIS A 359 11.32 23.95 13.86
N LEU A 360 10.34 24.31 13.04
CA LEU A 360 10.53 24.76 11.66
C LEU A 360 11.52 25.92 11.50
N ASN A 361 11.56 26.83 12.47
CA ASN A 361 12.46 27.99 12.40
C ASN A 361 13.88 27.71 12.92
N ASN A 362 14.09 26.56 13.58
CA ASN A 362 15.35 26.20 14.24
C ASN A 362 15.80 24.78 13.82
N LEU A 363 15.79 24.51 12.51
CA LEU A 363 16.22 23.21 11.98
C LEU A 363 17.75 23.10 12.06
N PRO A 364 18.29 21.91 12.38
CA PRO A 364 19.73 21.72 12.45
C PRO A 364 20.39 21.92 11.08
N PRO A 365 21.60 22.50 11.02
CA PRO A 365 22.36 22.59 9.78
C PRO A 365 22.80 21.21 9.30
N ASP A 366 23.12 21.15 8.01
CA ASP A 366 23.60 19.93 7.39
C ASP A 366 25.04 19.61 7.82
N VAL A 367 25.29 18.35 8.19
CA VAL A 367 26.61 17.87 8.64
C VAL A 367 27.17 16.86 7.64
N LEU A 368 28.48 16.92 7.39
CA LEU A 368 29.16 15.95 6.51
C LEU A 368 28.95 14.52 7.01
N GLY A 369 28.60 13.61 6.08
CA GLY A 369 28.36 12.19 6.38
C GLY A 369 26.93 11.83 6.77
N GLN A 370 26.01 12.81 6.88
CA GLN A 370 24.60 12.51 7.08
C GLN A 370 23.97 11.90 5.80
N ALA A 371 23.08 10.91 5.97
CA ALA A 371 22.41 10.26 4.84
C ALA A 371 21.39 11.18 4.13
N TYR A 372 20.84 12.16 4.86
CA TYR A 372 19.89 13.14 4.34
C TYR A 372 19.89 14.42 5.17
N SER A 373 19.41 15.51 4.56
CA SER A 373 19.22 16.80 5.23
C SER A 373 17.87 16.84 5.96
N VAL A 374 17.90 16.88 7.29
CA VAL A 374 16.67 17.07 8.11
C VAL A 374 16.02 18.41 7.76
N CYS A 375 16.82 19.47 7.58
CA CYS A 375 16.33 20.79 7.21
C CYS A 375 15.53 20.76 5.90
N SER A 376 16.09 20.14 4.86
CA SER A 376 15.44 20.03 3.55
C SER A 376 14.17 19.19 3.59
N ILE A 377 14.19 18.07 4.32
CA ILE A 377 13.04 17.18 4.44
C ILE A 377 11.89 17.87 5.19
N VAL A 378 12.16 18.43 6.36
CA VAL A 378 11.14 19.05 7.21
C VAL A 378 10.57 20.30 6.56
N SER A 379 11.43 21.12 5.92
CA SER A 379 10.98 22.32 5.18
C SER A 379 10.12 21.99 3.96
N ARG A 380 10.30 20.80 3.37
CA ARG A 380 9.44 20.31 2.29
C ARG A 380 8.13 19.78 2.83
N ALA A 381 8.17 19.05 3.95
CA ALA A 381 6.99 18.47 4.59
C ALA A 381 6.00 19.53 5.12
N SER A 382 6.47 20.74 5.43
CA SER A 382 5.60 21.84 5.88
C SER A 382 4.89 22.61 4.76
N ARG A 383 5.25 22.36 3.51
CA ARG A 383 4.62 22.95 2.32
C ARG A 383 3.61 21.99 1.74
#